data_AF-A0A2C6KMT3-F1
#
_entry.id   AF-A0A2C6KMT3-F1
#
_cell.length_a   1.000
_cell.length_b   1.000
_cell.length_c   1.000
_cell.angle_alpha   90.00
_cell.angle_beta   90.00
_cell.angle_gamma   90.00
#
_symmetry.space_group_name_H-M   'P 1'
#
loop_
_entity.id
_entity.type
_entity.pdbx_description
1 polymer ?
#
loop_
_entity_poly.entity_id
_entity_poly.type
_entity_poly.pdbx_seq_one_letter_code
_entity_poly.pdbx_strand_id
1 'polypeptide(L)'
;MATHQDRPGALPQGGGAGAQNASGAAPVAPKVDLGDCRFYEGRFPEVDDLVMVKVNRIADLGAYVSLLEYNNMEGMILLSELSKRRFRSVNKLIRVGRHEVVMVLRVDPKKGYIDLSKRRVSPEDIVKCEEKFSKSKKVHQTVRHVAQKHNMKVDELNNSVIWPLYRKYGHALDALK
;
A
#
# COMPACT_ATOMS: atom_id res chain seq x y z
N MET A 1 1.08 -9.13 -76.89
CA MET A 1 2.51 -8.79 -77.07
C MET A 1 2.73 -7.38 -76.53
N ALA A 2 3.41 -7.24 -75.39
CA ALA A 2 3.95 -6.00 -74.81
C ALA A 2 4.92 -6.45 -73.68
N THR A 3 6.23 -6.51 -73.89
CA THR A 3 7.28 -5.47 -73.80
C THR A 3 7.59 -4.96 -72.39
N HIS A 4 8.89 -5.10 -72.02
CA HIS A 4 9.67 -4.33 -71.03
C HIS A 4 9.30 -4.52 -69.55
N GLN A 5 10.23 -4.57 -68.57
CA GLN A 5 11.59 -4.04 -68.51
C GLN A 5 12.33 -4.66 -67.30
N ASP A 6 13.65 -4.81 -67.48
CA ASP A 6 14.78 -4.62 -66.55
C ASP A 6 14.79 -4.99 -65.05
N ARG A 7 15.99 -5.45 -64.66
CA ARG A 7 16.50 -5.89 -63.35
C ARG A 7 16.90 -4.68 -62.45
N PRO A 8 17.72 -4.81 -61.38
CA PRO A 8 17.82 -5.75 -60.24
C PRO A 8 17.85 -5.00 -58.87
N GLY A 9 17.91 -5.70 -57.72
CA GLY A 9 18.51 -5.09 -56.52
C GLY A 9 18.23 -5.73 -55.15
N ALA A 10 19.32 -6.25 -54.56
CA ALA A 10 19.60 -6.37 -53.12
C ALA A 10 18.95 -7.52 -52.30
N LEU A 11 19.78 -8.52 -52.01
CA LEU A 11 19.84 -9.19 -50.70
C LEU A 11 20.54 -8.24 -49.70
N PRO A 12 20.18 -8.30 -48.41
CA PRO A 12 21.14 -8.88 -47.47
C PRO A 12 20.53 -9.84 -46.44
N GLN A 13 21.43 -10.68 -45.93
CA GLN A 13 21.24 -11.68 -44.88
C GLN A 13 21.09 -11.09 -43.47
N GLY A 14 20.55 -11.90 -42.56
CA GLY A 14 20.58 -11.75 -41.10
C GLY A 14 19.17 -11.94 -40.54
N GLY A 15 18.80 -13.01 -39.83
CA GLY A 15 19.54 -13.72 -38.79
C GLY A 15 18.74 -13.55 -37.49
N GLY A 16 18.34 -14.65 -36.85
CA GLY A 16 17.86 -14.61 -35.46
C GLY A 16 16.47 -15.22 -35.24
N ALA A 17 16.47 -16.49 -34.83
CA ALA A 17 15.38 -17.11 -34.11
C ALA A 17 15.03 -16.31 -32.85
N GLY A 18 13.73 -16.20 -32.53
CA GLY A 18 13.28 -15.50 -31.34
C GLY A 18 11.84 -15.85 -30.99
N ALA A 19 11.69 -17.02 -30.39
CA ALA A 19 10.60 -17.47 -29.52
C ALA A 19 9.33 -16.62 -29.45
N GLN A 20 8.24 -17.28 -29.84
CA GLN A 20 6.92 -17.19 -29.23
C GLN A 20 7.02 -16.77 -27.75
N ASN A 21 6.36 -15.68 -27.37
CA ASN A 21 5.98 -15.51 -25.98
C ASN A 21 4.53 -15.01 -25.92
N ALA A 22 3.64 -15.97 -26.08
CA ALA A 22 2.30 -15.90 -25.51
C ALA A 22 2.46 -15.92 -23.98
N SER A 23 2.62 -14.74 -23.37
CA SER A 23 2.43 -14.63 -21.93
C SER A 23 0.94 -14.40 -21.70
N GLY A 24 0.24 -15.52 -21.49
CA GLY A 24 -1.14 -15.52 -21.04
C GLY A 24 -1.25 -14.68 -19.77
N ALA A 25 -2.09 -13.65 -19.83
CA ALA A 25 -2.60 -13.01 -18.63
C ALA A 25 -3.28 -14.11 -17.82
N ALA A 26 -2.69 -14.46 -16.67
CA ALA A 26 -3.34 -15.36 -15.72
C ALA A 26 -4.76 -14.86 -15.45
N PRO A 27 -5.76 -15.75 -15.33
CA PRO A 27 -7.10 -15.35 -14.97
C PRO A 27 -7.02 -14.70 -13.59
N VAL A 28 -7.14 -13.38 -13.56
CA VAL A 28 -7.26 -12.62 -12.32
C VAL A 28 -8.58 -13.07 -11.68
N ALA A 29 -8.47 -13.91 -10.66
CA ALA A 29 -9.59 -14.35 -9.84
C ALA A 29 -10.49 -13.14 -9.52
N PRO A 30 -11.83 -13.29 -9.54
CA PRO A 30 -12.73 -12.18 -9.27
C PRO A 30 -12.38 -11.65 -7.89
N LYS A 31 -11.77 -10.46 -7.84
CA LYS A 31 -11.54 -9.76 -6.59
C LYS A 31 -12.93 -9.38 -6.09
N VAL A 32 -13.49 -10.20 -5.20
CA VAL A 32 -14.67 -9.83 -4.42
C VAL A 32 -14.38 -8.43 -3.88
N ASP A 33 -15.19 -7.45 -4.26
CA ASP A 33 -15.12 -6.09 -3.76
C ASP A 33 -15.44 -6.12 -2.27
N LEU A 34 -14.40 -6.36 -1.46
CA LEU A 34 -14.47 -6.54 -0.01
C LEU A 34 -14.92 -5.26 0.72
N GLY A 35 -15.12 -4.16 0.00
CA GLY A 35 -15.58 -2.89 0.54
C GLY A 35 -14.52 -2.17 1.36
N ASP A 36 -14.96 -1.32 2.28
CA ASP A 36 -14.08 -0.55 3.16
C ASP A 36 -13.37 -1.49 4.16
N CYS A 37 -12.04 -1.54 4.05
CA CYS A 37 -11.19 -2.46 4.79
C CYS A 37 -10.44 -1.77 5.93
N ARG A 38 -10.93 -0.62 6.43
CA ARG A 38 -10.29 0.11 7.53
C ARG A 38 -10.23 -0.72 8.82
N PHE A 39 -9.16 -0.51 9.59
CA PHE A 39 -8.89 -1.27 10.81
C PHE A 39 -9.56 -0.63 12.02
N TYR A 40 -9.77 0.69 11.98
CA TYR A 40 -10.31 1.49 13.07
C TYR A 40 -11.62 2.17 12.66
N GLU A 41 -12.41 2.60 13.66
CA GLU A 41 -13.67 3.32 13.46
C GLU A 41 -13.45 4.68 12.76
N GLY A 42 -12.40 5.39 13.21
CA GLY A 42 -11.96 6.64 12.60
C GLY A 42 -11.59 6.46 11.13
N ARG A 43 -12.20 7.26 10.26
CA ARG A 43 -11.88 7.27 8.82
C ARG A 43 -10.47 7.81 8.56
N PHE A 44 -9.97 8.67 9.44
CA PHE A 44 -8.65 9.28 9.37
C PHE A 44 -7.90 9.01 10.68
N PRO A 45 -6.56 8.91 10.63
CA PRO A 45 -5.75 8.86 11.84
C PRO A 45 -5.78 10.20 12.59
N GLU A 46 -5.40 10.18 13.87
CA GLU A 46 -5.21 11.41 14.64
C GLU A 46 -3.79 11.99 14.43
N VAL A 47 -3.59 13.24 14.83
CA VAL A 47 -2.25 13.84 14.81
C VAL A 47 -1.39 13.18 15.89
N ASP A 48 -0.10 13.00 15.60
CA ASP A 48 0.88 12.29 16.42
C ASP A 48 0.69 10.76 16.52
N ASP A 49 -0.31 10.20 15.83
CA ASP A 49 -0.47 8.74 15.73
C ASP A 49 0.66 8.09 14.93
N LEU A 50 1.06 6.90 15.38
CA LEU A 50 1.97 6.02 14.67
C LEU A 50 1.18 5.07 13.77
N VAL A 51 1.50 5.07 12.49
CA VAL A 51 0.80 4.28 11.47
C VAL A 51 1.79 3.53 10.57
N MET A 52 1.39 2.34 10.14
CA MET A 52 2.15 1.55 9.18
C MET A 52 1.75 1.92 7.75
N VAL A 53 2.73 2.36 6.97
CA VAL A 53 2.51 2.77 5.57
C VAL A 53 3.29 1.93 4.60
N LYS A 54 2.78 1.81 3.37
CA LYS A 54 3.49 1.21 2.25
C LYS A 54 3.94 2.29 1.29
N VAL A 55 5.22 2.31 0.93
CA VAL A 55 5.74 3.27 -0.05
C VAL A 55 5.27 2.88 -1.46
N ASN A 56 4.52 3.76 -2.12
CA ASN A 56 4.01 3.52 -3.47
C ASN A 56 4.94 4.09 -4.53
N ARG A 57 5.39 5.34 -4.34
CA ARG A 57 6.31 6.02 -5.27
C ARG A 57 7.07 7.11 -4.55
N ILE A 58 8.22 7.46 -5.11
CA ILE A 58 9.08 8.55 -4.64
C ILE A 58 9.07 9.63 -5.72
N ALA A 59 8.90 10.88 -5.33
CA ALA A 59 8.88 12.05 -6.20
C ALA A 59 9.79 13.15 -5.62
N ASP A 60 9.95 14.26 -6.35
CA ASP A 60 10.87 15.34 -5.97
C ASP A 60 10.45 16.07 -4.69
N LEU A 61 9.15 16.14 -4.40
CA LEU A 61 8.64 16.76 -3.17
C LEU A 61 8.70 15.81 -1.96
N GLY A 62 8.78 14.50 -2.17
CA GLY A 62 8.67 13.52 -1.09
C GLY A 62 8.26 12.13 -1.56
N ALA A 63 7.84 11.29 -0.61
CA ALA A 63 7.38 9.93 -0.87
C ALA A 63 5.86 9.84 -0.70
N TYR A 64 5.19 9.31 -1.72
CA TYR A 64 3.77 8.97 -1.65
C TYR A 64 3.64 7.56 -1.11
N VAL A 65 2.80 7.43 -0.10
CA VAL A 65 2.60 6.19 0.65
C VAL A 65 1.12 5.90 0.81
N SER A 66 0.77 4.64 1.03
CA SER A 66 -0.58 4.23 1.41
C SER A 66 -0.61 3.78 2.86
N LEU A 67 -1.55 4.30 3.63
CA LEU A 67 -1.80 3.89 5.01
C LEU A 67 -2.54 2.56 5.02
N LEU A 68 -1.85 1.48 5.42
CA LEU A 68 -2.40 0.13 5.35
C LEU A 68 -3.57 -0.09 6.32
N GLU A 69 -3.60 0.66 7.42
CA GLU A 69 -4.61 0.56 8.47
C GLU A 69 -5.89 1.36 8.15
N TYR A 70 -5.79 2.37 7.28
CA TYR A 70 -6.87 3.30 6.96
C TYR A 70 -7.28 3.13 5.49
N ASN A 71 -7.68 1.93 5.10
CA ASN A 71 -8.19 1.63 3.75
C ASN A 71 -7.26 2.05 2.59
N ASN A 72 -5.94 1.94 2.78
CA ASN A 72 -4.92 2.35 1.80
C ASN A 72 -4.97 3.82 1.39
N MET A 73 -5.52 4.68 2.25
CA MET A 73 -5.52 6.13 2.06
C MET A 73 -4.15 6.66 1.66
N GLU A 74 -4.14 7.65 0.77
CA GLU A 74 -2.90 8.27 0.33
C GLU A 74 -2.35 9.23 1.39
N GLY A 75 -1.06 9.10 1.66
CA GLY A 75 -0.30 9.99 2.51
C GLY A 75 0.99 10.41 1.82
N MET A 76 1.59 11.49 2.32
CA MET A 76 2.83 12.03 1.79
C MET A 76 3.84 12.25 2.92
N ILE A 77 5.06 11.77 2.70
CA ILE A 77 6.20 12.04 3.57
C ILE A 77 7.09 13.05 2.87
N LEU A 78 7.24 14.24 3.45
CA LEU A 78 8.13 15.26 2.90
C LEU A 78 9.60 14.83 3.02
N LEU A 79 10.45 15.28 2.08
CA LEU A 79 11.89 14.97 2.12
C LEU A 79 12.56 15.42 3.42
N SER A 80 12.15 16.56 3.98
CA SER A 80 12.61 17.09 5.27
C SER A 80 12.22 16.21 6.46
N GLU A 81 11.18 15.39 6.30
CA GLU A 81 10.62 14.53 7.33
C GLU A 81 11.00 13.05 7.15
N LEU A 82 11.87 12.73 6.17
CA LEU A 82 12.40 11.37 5.98
C LEU A 82 13.56 11.03 6.92
N SER A 83 14.44 11.98 7.23
CA SER A 83 15.64 11.72 8.05
C SER A 83 16.14 12.98 8.77
N LYS A 84 16.72 12.80 9.96
CA LYS A 84 17.39 13.89 10.72
C LYS A 84 18.70 14.34 10.08
N ARG A 85 19.33 13.49 9.27
CA ARG A 85 20.67 13.73 8.69
C ARG A 85 20.58 13.96 7.18
N ARG A 86 21.49 14.77 6.63
CA ARG A 86 21.63 14.98 5.18
C ARG A 86 21.97 13.65 4.51
N PHE A 87 21.26 13.33 3.43
CA PHE A 87 21.45 12.12 2.64
C PHE A 87 21.70 12.48 1.17
N ARG A 88 22.46 11.65 0.45
CA ARG A 88 22.73 11.84 -0.99
C ARG A 88 21.63 11.27 -1.89
N SER A 89 20.91 10.25 -1.43
CA SER A 89 19.86 9.57 -2.22
C SER A 89 18.72 9.09 -1.33
N VAL A 90 17.49 9.39 -1.74
CA VAL A 90 16.25 8.99 -1.05
C VAL A 90 16.06 7.47 -1.04
N ASN A 91 16.47 6.80 -2.13
CA ASN A 91 16.31 5.35 -2.31
C ASN A 91 17.06 4.51 -1.27
N LYS A 92 18.05 5.11 -0.58
CA LYS A 92 18.76 4.44 0.53
C LYS A 92 17.94 4.46 1.83
N LEU A 93 17.10 5.48 2.02
CA LEU A 93 16.30 5.67 3.24
C LEU A 93 14.94 5.00 3.17
N ILE A 94 14.35 4.95 1.98
CA ILE A 94 13.05 4.35 1.74
C ILE A 94 13.10 3.59 0.41
N ARG A 95 12.37 2.48 0.35
CA ARG A 95 12.23 1.69 -0.87
C ARG A 95 10.76 1.54 -1.23
N VAL A 96 10.47 1.74 -2.51
CA VAL A 96 9.14 1.48 -3.06
C VAL A 96 8.75 0.03 -2.80
N GLY A 97 7.50 -0.17 -2.39
CA GLY A 97 6.91 -1.47 -2.06
C GLY A 97 7.18 -1.95 -0.64
N ARG A 98 8.05 -1.30 0.14
CA ARG A 98 8.30 -1.66 1.53
C ARG A 98 7.33 -0.96 2.49
N HIS A 99 7.17 -1.57 3.66
CA HIS A 99 6.45 -0.96 4.76
C HIS A 99 7.40 -0.14 5.63
N GLU A 100 6.91 0.98 6.11
CA GLU A 100 7.64 1.92 6.98
C GLU A 100 6.68 2.39 8.08
N VAL A 101 7.21 2.55 9.29
CA VAL A 101 6.46 3.18 10.39
C VAL A 101 6.69 4.68 10.33
N VAL A 102 5.60 5.44 10.37
CA VAL A 102 5.62 6.90 10.31
C VAL A 102 4.62 7.48 11.30
N MET A 103 4.89 8.71 11.73
CA MET A 103 4.00 9.49 12.59
C MET A 103 3.18 10.46 11.76
N VAL A 104 1.91 10.64 12.10
CA VAL A 104 1.02 11.60 11.46
C VAL A 104 1.32 13.00 11.98
N LEU A 105 1.64 13.93 11.09
CA LEU A 105 1.87 15.33 11.46
C LEU A 105 0.58 16.15 11.34
N ARG A 106 -0.17 15.90 10.27
CA ARG A 106 -1.35 16.69 9.93
C ARG A 106 -2.27 15.87 9.06
N VAL A 107 -3.58 16.07 9.28
CA VAL A 107 -4.64 15.49 8.47
C VAL A 107 -5.52 16.61 7.94
N ASP A 108 -5.74 16.62 6.62
CA ASP A 108 -6.75 17.45 5.99
C ASP A 108 -7.90 16.55 5.49
N PRO A 109 -8.98 16.40 6.26
CA PRO A 109 -10.09 15.51 5.91
C PRO A 109 -10.91 16.03 4.71
N LYS A 110 -10.80 17.33 4.35
CA LYS A 110 -11.53 17.89 3.21
C LYS A 110 -10.86 17.51 1.89
N LYS A 111 -9.53 17.53 1.87
CA LYS A 111 -8.74 17.20 0.68
C LYS A 111 -8.25 15.76 0.65
N GLY A 112 -8.31 15.04 1.78
CA GLY A 112 -7.80 13.68 1.92
C GLY A 112 -6.27 13.61 1.98
N TYR A 113 -5.59 14.72 2.28
CA TYR A 113 -4.13 14.74 2.42
C TYR A 113 -3.72 14.42 3.86
N ILE A 114 -2.73 13.56 4.00
CA ILE A 114 -2.12 13.21 5.29
C ILE A 114 -0.62 13.47 5.18
N ASP A 115 -0.13 14.42 5.97
CA ASP A 115 1.30 14.69 6.09
C ASP A 115 1.90 13.77 7.15
N LEU A 116 2.98 13.10 6.77
CA LEU A 116 3.60 12.04 7.56
C LEU A 116 5.08 12.36 7.81
N SER A 117 5.62 11.85 8.91
CA SER A 117 7.02 11.96 9.26
C SER A 117 7.61 10.63 9.69
N LYS A 118 8.70 10.23 9.04
CA LYS A 118 9.54 9.11 9.49
C LYS A 118 10.57 9.58 10.52
N ARG A 119 10.96 10.84 10.46
CA ARG A 119 12.04 11.42 11.27
C ARG A 119 11.71 11.53 12.76
N ARG A 120 10.42 11.71 13.09
CA ARG A 120 9.95 11.89 14.47
C ARG A 120 9.70 10.58 15.21
N VAL A 121 9.72 9.45 14.50
CA VAL A 121 9.52 8.12 15.09
C VAL A 121 10.79 7.67 15.80
N SER A 122 10.66 7.28 17.06
CA SER A 122 11.76 6.67 17.84
C SER A 122 11.86 5.17 17.58
N PRO A 123 13.01 4.52 17.77
CA PRO A 123 13.13 3.06 17.58
C PRO A 123 12.16 2.27 18.48
N GLU A 124 11.88 2.76 19.69
CA GLU A 124 10.89 2.16 20.60
C GLU A 124 9.46 2.23 20.03
N ASP A 125 9.14 3.34 19.38
CA ASP A 125 7.84 3.58 18.74
C ASP A 125 7.63 2.68 17.52
N ILE A 126 8.71 2.40 16.77
CA ILE A 126 8.68 1.44 15.65
C ILE A 126 8.24 0.07 16.17
N VAL A 127 8.86 -0.43 17.23
CA VAL A 127 8.54 -1.75 17.80
C VAL A 127 7.08 -1.78 18.29
N LYS A 128 6.64 -0.76 19.04
CA LYS A 128 5.25 -0.67 19.51
C LYS A 128 4.25 -0.64 18.35
N CYS A 129 4.55 0.13 17.31
CA CYS A 129 3.70 0.23 16.12
C CYS A 129 3.68 -1.08 15.34
N GLU A 130 4.82 -1.76 15.17
CA GLU A 130 4.90 -3.07 14.50
C GLU A 130 4.10 -4.14 15.25
N GLU A 131 4.18 -4.15 16.59
CA GLU A 131 3.38 -5.04 17.42
C GLU A 131 1.88 -4.75 17.24
N LYS A 132 1.45 -3.49 17.40
CA LYS A 132 0.06 -3.05 17.19
C LYS A 132 -0.43 -3.44 15.78
N PHE A 133 0.36 -3.14 14.76
CA PHE A 133 0.04 -3.46 13.37
C PHE A 133 -0.06 -4.96 13.14
N SER A 134 0.85 -5.77 13.68
CA SER A 134 0.81 -7.23 13.58
C SER A 134 -0.46 -7.80 14.22
N LYS A 135 -0.85 -7.26 15.38
CA LYS A 135 -2.11 -7.63 16.04
C LYS A 135 -3.32 -7.30 15.15
N SER A 136 -3.44 -6.05 14.70
CA SER A 136 -4.55 -5.60 13.86
C SER A 136 -4.61 -6.33 12.51
N LYS A 137 -3.45 -6.64 11.91
CA LYS A 137 -3.34 -7.39 10.67
C LYS A 137 -3.89 -8.82 10.81
N LYS A 138 -3.63 -9.49 11.93
CA LYS A 138 -4.19 -10.83 12.20
C LYS A 138 -5.71 -10.77 12.27
N VAL A 139 -6.27 -9.81 13.01
CA VAL A 139 -7.72 -9.59 13.10
C VAL A 139 -8.30 -9.33 11.71
N HIS A 140 -7.70 -8.41 10.95
CA HIS A 140 -8.15 -8.09 9.60
C HIS A 140 -8.08 -9.28 8.64
N GLN A 141 -7.03 -10.12 8.72
CA GLN A 141 -6.91 -11.33 7.92
C GLN A 141 -8.03 -12.33 8.24
N THR A 142 -8.33 -12.55 9.53
CA THR A 142 -9.44 -13.42 9.95
C THR A 142 -10.79 -12.87 9.48
N VAL A 143 -11.04 -11.57 9.70
CA VAL A 143 -12.24 -10.87 9.24
C VAL A 143 -12.41 -11.01 7.73
N ARG A 144 -11.35 -10.77 6.96
CA ARG A 144 -11.36 -10.92 5.50
C ARG A 144 -11.66 -12.36 5.08
N HIS A 145 -11.08 -13.34 5.77
CA HIS A 145 -11.34 -14.75 5.47
C HIS A 145 -12.81 -15.14 5.74
N VAL A 146 -13.36 -14.70 6.88
CA VAL A 146 -14.77 -14.92 7.24
C VAL A 146 -15.70 -14.19 6.25
N ALA A 147 -15.40 -12.94 5.92
CA ALA A 147 -16.15 -12.15 4.94
C ALA A 147 -16.19 -12.83 3.56
N GLN A 148 -15.06 -13.35 3.08
CA GLN A 148 -14.99 -14.11 1.82
C GLN A 148 -15.83 -15.39 1.86
N LYS A 149 -15.78 -16.13 2.98
CA LYS A 149 -16.52 -17.39 3.14
C LYS A 149 -18.03 -17.19 3.19
N HIS A 150 -18.49 -16.09 3.78
CA HIS A 150 -19.91 -15.77 3.93
C HIS A 150 -20.42 -14.76 2.89
N ASN A 151 -19.58 -14.35 1.94
CA ASN A 151 -19.87 -13.34 0.91
C ASN A 151 -20.46 -12.04 1.48
N MET A 152 -19.95 -11.62 2.65
CA MET A 152 -20.35 -10.39 3.34
C MET A 152 -19.30 -9.29 3.12
N LYS A 153 -19.69 -8.03 3.28
CA LYS A 153 -18.76 -6.90 3.20
C LYS A 153 -17.93 -6.80 4.48
N VAL A 154 -16.65 -6.43 4.35
CA VAL A 154 -15.75 -6.26 5.50
C VAL A 154 -16.23 -5.14 6.43
N ASP A 155 -16.78 -4.07 5.87
CA ASP A 155 -17.34 -2.94 6.62
C ASP A 155 -18.45 -3.37 7.60
N GLU A 156 -19.40 -4.22 7.15
CA GLU A 156 -20.51 -4.68 7.99
C GLU A 156 -20.01 -5.52 9.17
N LEU A 157 -19.03 -6.41 8.93
CA LEU A 157 -18.43 -7.22 9.98
C LEU A 157 -17.60 -6.37 10.95
N ASN A 158 -16.90 -5.37 10.42
CA ASN A 158 -16.14 -4.43 11.25
C ASN A 158 -17.07 -3.64 12.18
N ASN A 159 -18.19 -3.13 11.67
CA ASN A 159 -19.15 -2.32 12.44
C ASN A 159 -19.82 -3.15 13.54
N SER A 160 -20.19 -4.41 13.22
CA SER A 160 -20.93 -5.26 14.14
C SER A 160 -20.04 -5.96 15.18
N VAL A 161 -18.80 -6.28 14.84
CA VAL A 161 -17.93 -7.14 15.67
C VAL A 161 -16.69 -6.40 16.12
N ILE A 162 -15.95 -5.79 15.20
CA ILE A 162 -14.59 -5.28 15.48
C ILE A 162 -14.60 -3.97 16.25
N TRP A 163 -15.40 -2.98 15.85
CA TRP A 163 -15.44 -1.68 16.55
C TRP A 163 -15.96 -1.78 17.99
N PRO A 164 -17.00 -2.58 18.30
CA PRO A 164 -17.40 -2.83 19.68
C PRO A 164 -16.30 -3.49 20.51
N LEU A 165 -15.52 -4.41 19.94
CA LEU A 165 -14.38 -5.04 20.62
C LEU A 165 -13.25 -4.04 20.92
N TYR A 166 -12.94 -3.14 19.98
CA TYR A 166 -11.99 -2.06 20.21
C TYR A 166 -12.44 -1.12 21.34
N ARG A 167 -13.73 -0.75 21.38
CA ARG A 167 -14.27 0.09 22.46
C ARG A 167 -14.21 -0.58 23.83
N LYS A 168 -14.34 -1.91 23.90
CA LYS A 168 -14.42 -2.64 25.17
C LYS A 168 -13.07 -3.06 25.75
N TYR A 169 -12.08 -3.36 24.91
CA TYR A 169 -10.78 -3.91 25.35
C TYR A 169 -9.56 -3.06 24.98
N GLY A 170 -9.76 -1.87 24.41
CA GLY A 170 -8.69 -0.98 23.94
C GLY A 170 -8.04 -1.44 22.63
N HIS A 171 -7.88 -2.75 22.41
CA HIS A 171 -7.44 -3.32 21.14
C HIS A 171 -8.18 -4.61 20.81
N ALA A 172 -8.61 -4.78 19.55
CA ALA A 172 -9.39 -5.95 19.12
C ALA A 172 -8.71 -7.32 19.33
N LEU A 173 -7.39 -7.38 19.52
CA LEU A 173 -6.68 -8.63 19.77
C LEU A 173 -6.61 -8.99 21.25
N ASP A 174 -6.70 -8.01 22.15
CA ASP A 174 -6.79 -8.29 23.59
C ASP A 174 -8.18 -8.86 23.95
N ALA A 175 -9.18 -8.65 23.09
CA ALA A 175 -10.49 -9.27 23.17
C ALA A 175 -10.57 -10.72 22.64
N LEU A 176 -9.55 -11.16 21.89
CA LEU A 176 -9.47 -12.50 21.26
C LEU A 176 -8.58 -13.48 22.06
N LYS A 177 -8.08 -13.08 23.23
CA LYS A 177 -7.31 -13.92 24.16
C LYS A 177 -8.19 -14.63 25.17
#